data_AF-A0A918NRB5-F1
#
_entry.id   AF-A0A918NRB5-F1
#
_cell.length_a   1.000
_cell.length_b   1.000
_cell.length_c   1.000
_cell.angle_alpha   90.00
_cell.angle_beta   90.00
_cell.angle_gamma   90.00
#
_symmetry.space_group_name_H-M   'P 1'
#
loop_
_entity.id
_entity.type
_entity.pdbx_description
1 polymer ?
#
loop_
_entity_poly.entity_id
_entity_poly.type
_entity_poly.pdbx_seq_one_letter_code
_entity_poly.pdbx_strand_id
1 'polypeptide(L)'
;MPTPATPAWQTEVEVLCADLEALCEDLADAPLEERLRALELLHRSFKEMHDRALRGAARDARAAGWGLRRIAAAVGRSHEQVRILTTPAS
;
A
#
# COMPACT_ATOMS: atom_id res chain seq x y z
N MET A 1 19.40 -18.28 19.96
CA MET A 1 18.88 -16.93 19.63
C MET A 1 17.40 -17.09 19.31
N PRO A 2 16.47 -16.56 20.12
CA PRO A 2 15.06 -16.56 19.75
C PRO A 2 14.85 -15.63 18.55
N THR A 3 14.19 -16.12 17.51
CA THR A 3 13.75 -15.30 16.37
C THR A 3 12.84 -14.20 16.91
N PRO A 4 13.03 -12.91 16.52
CA PRO A 4 12.09 -11.88 16.92
C PRO A 4 10.69 -12.28 16.43
N ALA A 5 9.70 -12.16 17.31
CA ALA A 5 8.32 -12.41 16.95
C ALA A 5 7.95 -11.51 15.76
N THR A 6 7.40 -12.10 14.71
CA THR A 6 6.87 -11.35 13.56
C THR A 6 5.90 -10.29 14.08
N PRO A 7 6.05 -9.01 13.70
CA PRO A 7 5.10 -7.98 14.12
C PRO A 7 3.69 -8.33 13.63
N ALA A 8 2.67 -8.08 14.46
CA ALA A 8 1.27 -8.39 14.11
C ALA A 8 0.86 -7.81 12.74
N TRP A 9 1.29 -6.58 12.41
CA TRP A 9 1.00 -5.96 11.12
C TRP A 9 1.57 -6.74 9.92
N GLN A 10 2.67 -7.47 10.09
CA GLN A 10 3.27 -8.24 9.01
C GLN A 10 2.44 -9.49 8.73
N THR A 11 1.98 -10.17 9.78
CA THR A 11 1.06 -11.31 9.65
C THR A 11 -0.25 -10.87 8.98
N GLU A 12 -0.82 -9.72 9.34
CA GLU A 12 -2.02 -9.19 8.68
C GLU A 12 -1.78 -8.91 7.19
N VAL A 13 -0.61 -8.36 6.82
CA VAL A 13 -0.25 -8.15 5.40
C VAL A 13 -0.14 -9.48 4.65
N GLU A 14 0.48 -10.50 5.27
CA GLU A 14 0.59 -11.84 4.69
C GLU A 14 -0.79 -12.48 4.45
N VAL A 15 -1.72 -12.33 5.40
CA VAL A 15 -3.11 -12.79 5.24
C VAL A 15 -3.81 -12.06 4.10
N LEU A 16 -3.72 -10.73 4.02
CA LEU A 16 -4.29 -9.97 2.90
C LEU A 16 -3.73 -10.41 1.54
N CYS A 17 -2.43 -10.72 1.46
CA CYS A 17 -1.84 -11.24 0.23
C CYS A 17 -2.44 -12.60 -0.15
N ALA A 18 -2.59 -13.51 0.81
CA ALA A 18 -3.19 -14.82 0.58
C ALA A 18 -4.66 -14.71 0.13
N ASP A 19 -5.44 -13.81 0.74
CA ASP A 19 -6.83 -13.56 0.34
C ASP A 19 -6.92 -12.99 -1.08
N LEU A 20 -5.99 -12.12 -1.48
CA LEU A 20 -5.92 -11.57 -2.84
C LEU A 20 -5.54 -12.63 -3.87
N GLU A 21 -4.62 -13.53 -3.52
CA GLU A 21 -4.25 -14.68 -4.36
C GLU A 21 -5.44 -15.61 -4.57
N ALA A 22 -6.14 -15.98 -3.49
CA ALA A 22 -7.35 -16.80 -3.57
C ALA A 22 -8.44 -16.15 -4.43
N LEU A 23 -8.68 -14.84 -4.27
CA LEU A 23 -9.62 -14.11 -5.12
C LEU A 23 -9.22 -14.16 -6.61
N CYS A 24 -7.93 -14.07 -6.92
CA CYS A 24 -7.46 -14.15 -8.30
C CYS A 24 -7.64 -15.56 -8.91
N GLU A 25 -7.51 -16.60 -8.10
CA GLU A 25 -7.83 -17.99 -8.49
C GLU A 25 -9.33 -18.16 -8.76
N ASP A 26 -10.19 -17.66 -7.86
CA ASP A 26 -11.66 -17.71 -8.05
C ASP A 26 -12.12 -16.97 -9.32
N LEU A 27 -11.46 -15.85 -9.64
CA LEU A 27 -11.73 -15.08 -10.85
C LEU A 27 -11.27 -15.79 -12.14
N ALA A 28 -10.47 -16.85 -12.05
CA ALA A 28 -10.02 -17.60 -13.23
C ALA A 28 -11.16 -18.32 -13.94
N ASP A 29 -12.19 -18.74 -13.19
CA ASP A 29 -13.37 -19.42 -13.71
C ASP A 29 -14.50 -18.45 -14.15
N ALA A 30 -14.35 -17.16 -13.87
CA ALA A 30 -15.32 -16.13 -14.27
C ALA A 30 -15.25 -15.80 -15.78
N PRO A 31 -16.35 -15.31 -16.38
CA PRO A 31 -16.32 -14.77 -17.74
C PRO A 31 -15.25 -13.69 -17.90
N LEU A 32 -14.58 -13.67 -19.06
CA LEU A 32 -13.42 -12.79 -19.32
C LEU A 32 -13.70 -11.31 -19.03
N GLU A 33 -14.88 -10.81 -19.42
CA GLU A 33 -15.28 -9.42 -19.19
C GLU A 33 -15.45 -9.11 -17.70
N GLU A 34 -16.00 -10.04 -16.92
CA GLU A 34 -16.15 -9.90 -15.47
C GLU A 34 -14.79 -9.92 -14.78
N ARG A 35 -13.88 -10.80 -15.21
CA ARG A 35 -12.50 -10.83 -14.70
C ARG A 35 -11.79 -9.51 -14.91
N LEU A 36 -11.88 -8.91 -16.10
CA LEU A 36 -11.26 -7.62 -16.38
C LEU A 36 -11.83 -6.50 -15.50
N ARG A 37 -13.17 -6.47 -15.32
CA ARG A 37 -13.83 -5.48 -14.47
C ARG A 37 -13.45 -5.64 -12.99
N ALA A 38 -13.39 -6.87 -12.51
CA ALA A 38 -13.03 -7.17 -11.13
C ALA A 38 -11.59 -6.74 -10.82
N LEU A 39 -10.64 -7.06 -11.70
CA LEU A 39 -9.23 -6.67 -11.53
C LEU A 39 -9.03 -5.15 -11.57
N GLU A 40 -9.74 -4.44 -12.46
CA GLU A 40 -9.70 -2.98 -12.49
C GLU A 40 -10.30 -2.36 -11.21
N LEU A 41 -11.44 -2.90 -10.75
CA LEU A 41 -12.05 -2.45 -9.49
C LEU A 41 -11.11 -2.67 -8.29
N LEU A 42 -10.47 -3.84 -8.23
CA LEU A 42 -9.51 -4.19 -7.19
C LEU A 42 -8.31 -3.24 -7.21
N HIS A 43 -7.71 -3.04 -8.38
CA HIS A 43 -6.57 -2.15 -8.57
C HIS A 43 -6.88 -0.73 -8.09
N ARG A 44 -7.97 -0.14 -8.59
CA ARG A 44 -8.39 1.21 -8.23
C ARG A 44 -8.65 1.35 -6.74
N SER A 45 -9.42 0.42 -6.15
CA SER A 45 -9.80 0.48 -4.73
C SER A 45 -8.56 0.38 -3.83
N PHE A 46 -7.66 -0.57 -4.12
CA PHE A 46 -6.42 -0.73 -3.36
C PHE A 46 -5.52 0.50 -3.51
N LYS A 47 -5.35 0.99 -4.75
CA LYS A 47 -4.53 2.16 -5.04
C LYS A 47 -5.01 3.40 -4.27
N GLU A 48 -6.31 3.68 -4.28
CA GLU A 48 -6.89 4.83 -3.58
C GLU A 48 -6.68 4.75 -2.07
N MET A 49 -6.96 3.58 -1.48
CA MET A 49 -6.77 3.33 -0.05
C MET A 49 -5.30 3.44 0.35
N HIS A 50 -4.41 2.78 -0.40
CA HIS A 50 -2.97 2.81 -0.18
C HIS A 50 -2.42 4.23 -0.29
N ASP A 51 -2.77 4.97 -1.36
CA ASP A 51 -2.27 6.33 -1.54
C ASP A 51 -2.78 7.28 -0.43
N ARG A 52 -4.00 7.09 0.09
CA ARG A 52 -4.51 7.82 1.25
C ARG A 52 -3.71 7.51 2.51
N ALA A 53 -3.51 6.23 2.82
CA ALA A 53 -2.76 5.80 4.01
C ALA A 53 -1.30 6.28 3.95
N LEU A 54 -0.65 6.13 2.79
CA LEU A 54 0.72 6.58 2.56
C LEU A 54 0.87 8.10 2.71
N ARG A 55 -0.09 8.89 2.19
CA ARG A 55 -0.09 10.35 2.40
C ARG A 55 -0.21 10.71 3.88
N GLY A 56 -1.06 10.02 4.63
CA GLY A 56 -1.18 10.19 6.08
C GLY A 56 0.15 9.94 6.79
N ALA A 57 0.70 8.74 6.61
CA ALA A 57 1.97 8.34 7.22
C ALA A 57 3.15 9.27 6.84
N ALA A 58 3.21 9.72 5.58
CA ALA A 58 4.24 10.64 5.14
C ALA A 58 4.12 12.03 5.80
N ARG A 59 2.89 12.53 6.00
CA ARG A 59 2.64 13.80 6.71
C ARG A 59 2.97 13.68 8.19
N ASP A 60 2.60 12.56 8.83
CA ASP A 60 2.93 12.30 10.23
C ASP A 60 4.45 12.19 10.43
N ALA A 61 5.15 11.53 9.51
CA ALA A 61 6.62 11.49 9.54
C ALA A 61 7.24 12.89 9.41
N ARG A 62 6.66 13.77 8.57
CA ARG A 62 7.11 15.18 8.48
C ARG A 62 6.84 15.95 9.76
N ALA A 63 5.67 15.78 10.37
CA ALA A 63 5.32 16.39 11.65
C ALA A 63 6.25 15.91 12.79
N ALA A 64 6.68 14.65 12.74
CA ALA A 64 7.69 14.08 13.63
C ALA A 64 9.14 14.52 13.30
N GLY A 65 9.33 15.46 12.38
CA GLY A 65 10.64 16.04 12.05
C GLY A 65 11.48 15.23 11.06
N TRP A 66 10.93 14.20 10.40
CA TRP A 66 11.69 13.42 9.43
C TRP A 66 11.96 14.25 8.16
N GLY A 67 13.22 14.25 7.73
CA GLY A 67 13.61 14.82 6.44
C GLY A 67 13.06 14.02 5.26
N LEU A 68 12.78 14.70 4.14
CA LEU A 68 12.21 14.09 2.93
C LEU A 68 13.00 12.89 2.40
N ARG A 69 14.34 12.92 2.48
CA ARG A 69 15.20 11.79 2.05
C ARG A 69 14.98 10.54 2.90
N ARG A 70 14.76 10.67 4.21
CA ARG A 70 14.51 9.54 5.11
C ARG A 70 13.17 8.88 4.79
N ILE A 71 12.15 9.70 4.55
CA ILE A 71 10.82 9.22 4.17
C ILE A 71 10.91 8.52 2.80
N ALA A 72 11.57 9.13 1.81
CA ALA A 72 11.81 8.56 0.49
C ALA A 72 12.45 7.17 0.55
N ALA A 73 13.49 7.01 1.39
CA ALA A 73 14.12 5.71 1.61
C ALA A 73 13.17 4.70 2.27
N ALA A 74 12.36 5.11 3.24
CA ALA A 74 11.42 4.23 3.94
C ALA A 74 10.28 3.71 3.07
N VAL A 75 9.83 4.51 2.08
CA VAL A 75 8.68 4.16 1.22
C VAL A 75 9.08 3.80 -0.21
N GLY A 76 10.38 3.73 -0.52
CA GLY A 76 10.90 3.38 -1.84
C GLY A 76 10.51 4.36 -2.95
N ARG A 77 10.35 5.66 -2.65
CA ARG A 77 9.96 6.69 -3.64
C ARG A 77 11.04 7.74 -3.83
N SER A 78 11.00 8.44 -4.95
CA SER A 78 11.89 9.58 -5.21
C SER A 78 11.59 10.75 -4.26
N HIS A 79 12.57 11.64 -4.10
CA HIS A 79 12.42 12.86 -3.29
C HIS A 79 11.21 13.69 -3.73
N GLU A 80 11.04 13.89 -5.04
CA GLU A 80 9.95 14.70 -5.58
C GLU A 80 8.58 14.08 -5.32
N GLN A 81 8.46 12.75 -5.45
CA GLN A 81 7.22 12.05 -5.12
C GLN A 81 6.84 12.23 -3.65
N VAL A 82 7.82 12.18 -2.73
CA VAL A 82 7.56 12.42 -1.30
C VAL A 82 7.21 13.87 -1.02
N ARG A 83 7.82 14.83 -1.74
CA ARG A 83 7.44 16.24 -1.66
C ARG A 83 5.96 16.42 -1.99
N ILE A 84 5.48 15.80 -3.07
CA ILE A 84 4.06 15.82 -3.46
C ILE A 84 3.18 15.18 -2.38
N LEU A 85 3.55 14.00 -1.85
CA LEU A 85 2.78 13.30 -0.81
C LEU A 85 2.62 14.12 0.47
N THR A 86 3.65 14.88 0.83
CA THR A 86 3.70 15.65 2.08
C THR A 86 3.18 17.08 1.94
N THR A 87 2.92 17.54 0.73
CA THR A 87 2.30 18.84 0.49
C THR A 87 0.78 18.72 0.69
N PRO A 88 0.14 19.59 1.50
CA PRO A 88 -1.32 19.63 1.59
C PRO A 88 -1.90 20.01 0.23
N ALA A 89 -2.97 19.35 -0.20
CA ALA A 89 -3.77 19.85 -1.31
C ALA A 89 -4.42 21.16 -0.85
N SER A 90 -4.18 22.25 -1.58
CA SER A 90 -4.82 23.55 -1.35
C SER A 90 -6.32 23.46 -1.57
#